data_AF-A0A0F9GG13-F1
#
_entry.id   AF-A0A0F9GG13-F1
#
_cell.length_a   1.000
_cell.length_b   1.000
_cell.length_c   1.000
_cell.angle_alpha   90.00
_cell.angle_beta   90.00
_cell.angle_gamma   90.00
#
_symmetry.space_group_name_H-M   'P 1'
#
loop_
_entity.id
_entity.type
_entity.pdbx_description
1 polymer ?
#
loop_
_entity_poly.entity_id
_entity_poly.type
_entity_poly.pdbx_seq_one_letter_code
_entity_poly.pdbx_strand_id
1 'polypeptide(L)'
;MNRRLIINADGFGFTYGNNRGIFECLQAGAVKSVSVNATFPAVEETTRLVEQFPEVSAGIHLDLSVGPCASDPRDIPDLVDDSGEFLDTQFHVKAMRGQIPHQQIVCELTAQIERFLSFGVHISHWDSHQNQPSPTGTPVHPCGGLQQQLWCAGRPHTGTVPN
;
A
#
# COMPACT_ATOMS: atom_id res chain seq x y z
N MET A 1 -17.88 -29.49 -7.26
CA MET A 1 -16.92 -28.36 -7.24
C MET A 1 -17.28 -27.45 -6.08
N ASN A 2 -16.36 -27.19 -5.15
CA ASN A 2 -16.55 -26.18 -4.12
C ASN A 2 -16.21 -24.80 -4.68
N ARG A 3 -17.14 -23.84 -4.55
CA ARG A 3 -16.90 -22.43 -4.89
C ARG A 3 -16.29 -21.76 -3.67
N ARG A 4 -15.29 -20.90 -3.89
CA ARG A 4 -14.67 -20.06 -2.85
C ARG A 4 -15.04 -18.61 -3.13
N LEU A 5 -15.34 -17.86 -2.08
CA LEU A 5 -15.66 -16.43 -2.12
C LEU A 5 -14.75 -15.72 -1.13
N ILE A 6 -14.10 -14.64 -1.58
CA ILE A 6 -13.39 -13.69 -0.72
C ILE A 6 -14.24 -12.42 -0.70
N ILE A 7 -14.56 -11.96 0.50
CA ILE A 7 -15.19 -10.66 0.70
C ILE A 7 -14.12 -9.77 1.33
N ASN A 8 -13.68 -8.78 0.55
CA ASN A 8 -12.68 -7.79 0.96
C ASN A 8 -13.36 -6.49 1.38
N ALA A 9 -12.85 -5.86 2.42
CA ALA A 9 -13.24 -4.51 2.81
C ALA A 9 -12.13 -3.52 2.48
N ASP A 10 -12.42 -2.55 1.61
CA ASP A 10 -11.48 -1.50 1.22
C ASP A 10 -11.63 -0.28 2.13
N GLY A 11 -10.59 0.55 2.18
CA GLY A 11 -10.62 1.84 2.86
C GLY A 11 -10.24 1.81 4.33
N PHE A 12 -9.68 0.70 4.83
CA PHE A 12 -9.07 0.71 6.16
C PHE A 12 -7.87 1.66 6.16
N GLY A 13 -7.70 2.43 7.22
CA GLY A 13 -6.71 3.50 7.31
C GLY A 13 -7.17 4.84 6.78
N PHE A 14 -8.18 4.89 5.88
CA PHE A 14 -8.64 6.12 5.24
C PHE A 14 -9.25 7.13 6.23
N THR A 15 -10.19 6.67 7.07
CA THR A 15 -10.69 7.44 8.22
C THR A 15 -10.98 6.51 9.39
N TYR A 16 -11.02 7.05 10.61
CA TYR A 16 -11.47 6.30 11.79
C TYR A 16 -12.93 5.80 11.67
N GLY A 17 -13.75 6.48 10.87
CA GLY A 17 -15.12 6.04 10.57
C GLY A 17 -15.14 4.77 9.72
N ASN A 18 -14.33 4.74 8.66
CA ASN A 18 -14.14 3.54 7.83
C ASN A 18 -13.61 2.38 8.67
N ASN A 19 -12.56 2.61 9.47
CA ASN A 19 -11.98 1.58 10.34
C ASN A 19 -13.01 0.97 11.27
N ARG A 20 -13.85 1.81 11.91
CA ARG A 20 -14.91 1.35 12.81
C ARG A 20 -15.89 0.42 12.10
N GLY A 21 -16.38 0.80 10.92
CA GLY A 21 -17.28 -0.04 10.14
C GLY A 21 -16.63 -1.37 9.74
N ILE A 22 -15.35 -1.35 9.37
CA ILE A 22 -14.59 -2.56 9.03
C ILE A 22 -14.41 -3.45 10.26
N PHE A 23 -14.09 -2.88 11.42
CA PHE A 23 -14.01 -3.61 12.68
C PHE A 23 -15.33 -4.28 13.04
N GLU A 24 -16.47 -3.60 12.87
CA GLU A 24 -17.80 -4.17 13.09
C GLU A 24 -18.06 -5.34 12.12
N CYS A 25 -17.70 -5.21 10.84
CA CYS A 25 -17.80 -6.27 9.85
C CYS A 25 -16.91 -7.49 10.17
N LEU A 26 -15.68 -7.26 10.64
CA LEU A 26 -14.75 -8.31 11.08
C LEU A 26 -15.30 -9.03 12.32
N GLN A 27 -15.80 -8.28 13.30
CA GLN A 27 -16.38 -8.82 14.52
C GLN A 27 -17.65 -9.65 14.25
N ALA A 28 -18.45 -9.24 13.27
CA ALA A 28 -19.61 -10.00 12.79
C ALA A 28 -19.22 -11.23 11.93
N GLY A 29 -17.94 -11.37 11.55
CA GLY A 29 -17.46 -12.45 10.69
C GLY A 29 -17.87 -12.33 9.21
N ALA A 30 -18.38 -11.15 8.80
CA ALA A 30 -18.85 -10.90 7.44
C ALA A 30 -17.69 -10.74 6.44
N VAL A 31 -16.54 -10.23 6.90
CA VAL A 31 -15.32 -10.08 6.09
C VAL A 31 -14.14 -10.75 6.79
N LYS A 32 -13.17 -11.21 6.01
CA LYS A 32 -11.91 -11.79 6.49
C LYS A 32 -10.69 -11.26 5.75
N SER A 33 -10.90 -10.31 4.84
CA SER A 33 -9.87 -9.69 4.02
C SER A 33 -10.09 -8.18 4.03
N VAL A 34 -9.02 -7.41 4.16
CA VAL A 34 -9.05 -5.95 4.28
C VAL A 34 -7.89 -5.35 3.49
N SER A 35 -8.16 -4.30 2.72
CA SER A 35 -7.13 -3.48 2.07
C SER A 35 -6.92 -2.17 2.81
N VAL A 36 -5.66 -1.90 3.16
CA VAL A 36 -5.25 -0.79 4.03
C VAL A 36 -4.59 0.32 3.23
N ASN A 37 -5.14 1.52 3.30
CA ASN A 37 -4.49 2.74 2.82
C ASN A 37 -3.39 3.15 3.80
N ALA A 38 -2.14 3.14 3.33
CA ALA A 38 -0.98 3.31 4.19
C ALA A 38 -0.69 4.77 4.60
N THR A 39 -1.24 5.74 3.87
CA THR A 39 -0.83 7.15 3.94
C THR A 39 -1.65 7.98 4.92
N PHE A 40 -2.92 7.62 5.13
CA PHE A 40 -3.87 8.40 5.92
C PHE A 40 -3.66 8.25 7.43
N PRO A 41 -4.08 9.23 8.27
CA PRO A 41 -3.81 9.21 9.71
C PRO A 41 -4.37 7.97 10.44
N ALA A 42 -5.55 7.48 10.06
CA ALA A 42 -6.20 6.37 10.74
C ALA A 42 -5.52 5.01 10.46
N VAL A 43 -4.49 4.97 9.62
CA VAL A 43 -3.67 3.76 9.39
C VAL A 43 -3.01 3.26 10.67
N GLU A 44 -2.84 4.10 11.69
CA GLU A 44 -2.26 3.70 12.99
C GLU A 44 -3.05 2.57 13.68
N GLU A 45 -4.35 2.42 13.40
CA GLU A 45 -5.16 1.32 13.92
C GLU A 45 -4.84 -0.04 13.26
N THR A 46 -3.92 -0.10 12.29
CA THR A 46 -3.50 -1.33 11.62
C THR A 46 -2.85 -2.32 12.59
N THR A 47 -2.07 -1.84 13.56
CA THR A 47 -1.52 -2.72 14.61
C THR A 47 -2.64 -3.39 15.40
N ARG A 48 -3.65 -2.60 15.79
CA ARG A 48 -4.84 -3.11 16.47
C ARG A 48 -5.61 -4.12 15.60
N LEU A 49 -5.71 -3.88 14.29
CA LEU A 49 -6.34 -4.81 13.35
C LEU A 49 -5.71 -6.20 13.39
N VAL A 50 -4.38 -6.29 13.26
CA VAL A 50 -3.69 -7.59 13.24
C VAL A 50 -3.64 -8.27 14.60
N GLU A 51 -3.62 -7.49 15.70
CA GLU A 51 -3.66 -8.03 17.06
C GLU A 51 -5.05 -8.61 17.41
N GLN A 52 -6.12 -7.90 17.07
CA GLN A 52 -7.49 -8.32 17.39
C GLN A 52 -8.02 -9.42 16.46
N PHE A 53 -7.55 -9.45 15.22
CA PHE A 53 -8.01 -10.37 14.20
C PHE A 53 -6.83 -11.11 13.54
N PRO A 54 -6.15 -12.03 14.25
CA PRO A 54 -4.93 -12.68 13.75
C PRO A 54 -5.15 -13.55 12.50
N GLU A 55 -6.39 -13.92 12.19
CA GLU A 55 -6.75 -14.66 10.96
C GLU A 55 -7.10 -13.75 9.77
N VAL A 56 -7.09 -12.42 9.94
CA VAL A 56 -7.44 -11.49 8.87
C VAL A 56 -6.36 -11.49 7.78
N SER A 57 -6.80 -11.52 6.52
CA SER A 57 -5.92 -11.23 5.39
C SER A 57 -5.79 -9.72 5.24
N ALA A 58 -4.68 -9.15 5.72
CA ALA A 58 -4.38 -7.73 5.57
C ALA A 58 -3.59 -7.49 4.27
N GLY A 59 -4.14 -6.68 3.37
CA GLY A 59 -3.51 -6.23 2.13
C GLY A 59 -3.24 -4.73 2.15
N ILE A 60 -2.41 -4.27 1.23
CA ILE A 60 -2.13 -2.84 1.04
C ILE A 60 -2.94 -2.29 -0.14
N HIS A 61 -3.59 -1.15 0.08
CA HIS A 61 -4.25 -0.36 -0.96
C HIS A 61 -3.32 0.75 -1.41
N LEU A 62 -2.66 0.55 -2.55
CA LEU A 62 -1.72 1.51 -3.10
C LEU A 62 -2.47 2.69 -3.74
N ASP A 63 -2.07 3.91 -3.40
CA ASP A 63 -2.70 5.13 -3.89
C ASP A 63 -1.64 6.14 -4.36
N LEU A 64 -1.92 6.86 -5.44
CA LEU A 64 -1.08 7.95 -5.96
C LEU A 64 -1.92 9.19 -6.30
N SER A 65 -3.20 9.17 -5.90
CA SER A 65 -4.21 10.10 -6.37
C SER A 65 -4.75 10.98 -5.26
N VAL A 66 -5.03 10.44 -4.07
CA VAL A 66 -5.74 11.20 -3.03
C VAL A 66 -5.02 11.11 -1.68
N GLY A 67 -5.00 12.23 -0.96
CA GLY A 67 -4.51 12.29 0.41
C GLY A 67 -3.01 12.55 0.50
N PRO A 68 -2.43 12.40 1.70
CA PRO A 68 -1.00 12.63 1.92
C PRO A 68 -0.15 11.55 1.24
N CYS A 69 1.10 11.86 0.94
CA CYS A 69 2.10 10.87 0.55
C CYS A 69 2.76 10.18 1.76
N ALA A 70 3.38 9.02 1.52
CA ALA A 70 4.21 8.33 2.51
C ALA A 70 5.68 8.76 2.45
N SER A 71 6.19 9.11 1.26
CA SER A 71 7.58 9.56 1.06
C SER A 71 7.78 11.04 1.40
N ASP A 72 9.02 11.50 1.40
CA ASP A 72 9.34 12.93 1.52
C ASP A 72 8.86 13.67 0.26
N PRO A 73 8.04 14.72 0.36
CA PRO A 73 7.55 15.48 -0.80
C PRO A 73 8.67 15.98 -1.73
N ARG A 74 9.88 16.19 -1.21
CA ARG A 74 11.04 16.65 -1.99
C ARG A 74 11.57 15.58 -2.95
N ASP A 75 11.31 14.32 -2.67
CA ASP A 75 11.73 13.19 -3.52
C ASP A 75 10.68 12.88 -4.61
N ILE A 76 9.45 13.39 -4.47
CA ILE A 76 8.32 13.14 -5.38
C ILE A 76 7.56 14.42 -5.82
N PRO A 77 8.24 15.49 -6.24
CA PRO A 77 7.61 16.81 -6.48
C PRO A 77 6.60 16.81 -7.64
N ASP A 78 6.57 15.79 -8.50
CA ASP A 78 5.59 15.70 -9.59
C ASP A 78 4.31 14.96 -9.19
N LEU A 79 4.30 14.30 -8.02
CA LEU A 79 3.16 13.54 -7.47
C LEU A 79 2.32 14.35 -6.47
N VAL A 80 2.95 15.27 -5.75
CA VAL A 80 2.32 16.02 -4.64
C VAL A 80 2.39 17.52 -4.84
N ASP A 81 1.57 18.24 -4.10
CA ASP A 81 1.66 19.69 -3.97
C ASP A 81 2.62 20.14 -2.84
N ASP A 82 2.69 21.45 -2.60
CA ASP A 82 3.56 22.04 -1.56
C ASP A 82 3.17 21.62 -0.13
N SER A 83 2.00 21.03 0.07
CA SER A 83 1.55 20.50 1.36
C SER A 83 1.83 19.00 1.54
N GLY A 84 2.36 18.33 0.52
CA GLY A 84 2.62 16.89 0.53
C GLY A 84 1.36 16.05 0.29
N GLU A 85 0.29 16.66 -0.22
CA GLU A 85 -0.93 15.98 -0.64
C GLU A 85 -0.85 15.65 -2.13
N PHE A 86 -1.40 14.51 -2.54
CA PHE A 86 -1.43 14.10 -3.94
C PHE A 86 -2.24 15.08 -4.81
N LEU A 87 -1.82 15.16 -6.07
CA LEU A 87 -2.37 16.10 -7.05
C LEU A 87 -3.77 15.75 -7.60
N ASP A 88 -4.40 14.67 -7.15
CA ASP A 88 -5.76 14.24 -7.51
C ASP A 88 -6.04 14.25 -9.02
N THR A 89 -6.87 15.16 -9.51
CA THR A 89 -7.24 15.24 -10.92
C THR A 89 -6.02 15.60 -11.79
N GLN A 90 -5.07 16.39 -11.26
CA GLN A 90 -3.85 16.76 -11.99
C GLN A 90 -2.87 15.59 -12.11
N PHE A 91 -2.85 14.65 -11.16
CA PHE A 91 -2.05 13.42 -11.27
C PHE A 91 -2.39 12.67 -12.56
N HIS A 92 -3.69 12.44 -12.82
CA HIS A 92 -4.16 11.74 -14.01
C HIS A 92 -3.73 12.44 -15.31
N VAL A 93 -3.81 13.77 -15.35
CA VAL A 93 -3.38 14.56 -16.52
C VAL A 93 -1.87 14.44 -16.75
N LYS A 94 -1.05 14.55 -15.70
CA LYS A 94 0.40 14.41 -15.79
C LYS A 94 0.80 12.98 -16.18
N ALA A 95 0.16 11.96 -15.60
CA ALA A 95 0.41 10.55 -15.88
C ALA A 95 0.14 10.24 -17.36
N MET A 96 -1.01 10.65 -17.89
CA MET A 96 -1.37 10.45 -19.30
C MET A 96 -0.44 11.17 -20.29
N ARG A 97 0.24 12.24 -19.84
CA ARG A 97 1.24 12.98 -20.63
C ARG A 97 2.66 12.45 -20.46
N GLY A 98 2.88 11.41 -19.63
CA GLY A 98 4.21 10.90 -19.32
C GLY A 98 5.09 11.90 -18.55
N GLN A 99 4.46 12.82 -17.80
CA GLN A 99 5.14 13.89 -17.06
C GLN A 99 5.50 13.49 -15.63
N ILE A 100 5.22 12.25 -15.24
CA ILE A 100 5.56 11.73 -13.91
C ILE A 100 6.76 10.80 -14.07
N PRO A 101 7.92 11.13 -13.46
CA PRO A 101 9.07 10.25 -13.50
C PRO A 101 8.76 8.92 -12.80
N HIS A 102 9.05 7.80 -13.46
CA HIS A 102 8.84 6.46 -12.92
C HIS A 102 9.51 6.26 -11.54
N GLN A 103 10.67 6.89 -11.32
CA GLN A 103 11.38 6.81 -10.05
C GLN A 103 10.56 7.40 -8.88
N GLN A 104 9.78 8.47 -9.11
CA GLN A 104 8.94 9.05 -8.06
C GLN A 104 7.79 8.12 -7.68
N ILE A 105 7.19 7.46 -8.67
CA ILE A 105 6.17 6.43 -8.45
C ILE A 105 6.74 5.29 -7.61
N VAL A 106 7.91 4.77 -7.97
CA VAL A 106 8.56 3.68 -7.21
C VAL A 106 8.92 4.13 -5.79
N CYS A 107 9.42 5.35 -5.63
CA CYS A 107 9.74 5.92 -4.32
C CYS A 107 8.51 5.93 -3.41
N GLU A 108 7.39 6.46 -3.90
CA GLU A 108 6.16 6.57 -3.11
C GLU A 108 5.54 5.20 -2.80
N LEU A 109 5.42 4.31 -3.78
CA LEU A 109 4.87 2.98 -3.55
C LEU A 109 5.73 2.16 -2.57
N THR A 110 7.04 2.33 -2.61
CA THR A 110 7.95 1.70 -1.64
C THR A 110 7.72 2.26 -0.24
N ALA A 111 7.62 3.58 -0.09
CA ALA A 111 7.35 4.22 1.19
C ALA A 111 6.00 3.78 1.80
N GLN A 112 4.96 3.61 0.97
CA GLN A 112 3.67 3.06 1.43
C GLN A 112 3.79 1.63 1.95
N ILE A 113 4.51 0.77 1.21
CA ILE A 113 4.75 -0.62 1.61
C ILE A 113 5.53 -0.68 2.93
N GLU A 114 6.61 0.10 3.04
CA GLU A 114 7.43 0.16 4.26
C GLU A 114 6.64 0.66 5.47
N ARG A 115 5.85 1.72 5.28
CA ARG A 115 4.94 2.22 6.33
C ARG A 115 3.93 1.17 6.74
N PHE A 116 3.33 0.46 5.80
CA PHE A 116 2.38 -0.62 6.12
C PHE A 116 3.07 -1.74 6.91
N LEU A 117 4.24 -2.21 6.46
CA LEU A 117 5.04 -3.24 7.15
C LEU A 117 5.44 -2.82 8.57
N SER A 118 5.63 -1.52 8.83
CA SER A 118 5.99 -1.01 10.15
C SER A 118 4.94 -1.29 11.24
N PHE A 119 3.69 -1.59 10.86
CA PHE A 119 2.62 -1.97 11.79
C PHE A 119 2.62 -3.44 12.21
N GLY A 120 3.64 -4.22 11.80
CA GLY A 120 3.77 -5.65 12.14
C GLY A 120 2.92 -6.58 11.26
N VAL A 121 2.43 -6.08 10.14
CA VAL A 121 1.60 -6.83 9.18
C VAL A 121 2.44 -7.80 8.35
N HIS A 122 1.84 -8.93 7.99
CA HIS A 122 2.31 -9.74 6.86
C HIS A 122 1.39 -9.46 5.67
N ILE A 123 1.94 -8.86 4.61
CA ILE A 123 1.15 -8.49 3.42
C ILE A 123 0.61 -9.75 2.75
N SER A 124 -0.71 -9.88 2.74
CA SER A 124 -1.40 -11.03 2.12
C SER A 124 -1.74 -10.80 0.65
N HIS A 125 -2.02 -9.55 0.28
CA HIS A 125 -2.37 -9.12 -1.08
C HIS A 125 -2.14 -7.61 -1.23
N TRP A 126 -2.39 -7.12 -2.43
CA TRP A 126 -2.28 -5.72 -2.82
C TRP A 126 -3.34 -5.38 -3.86
N ASP A 127 -3.84 -4.15 -3.82
CA ASP A 127 -4.71 -3.58 -4.83
C ASP A 127 -4.41 -2.07 -4.97
N SER A 128 -5.13 -1.39 -5.86
CA SER A 128 -4.91 0.03 -6.14
C SER A 128 -6.22 0.80 -6.28
N HIS A 129 -6.18 2.07 -5.89
CA HIS A 129 -7.34 2.96 -6.04
C HIS A 129 -7.69 3.12 -7.53
N GLN A 130 -8.97 2.93 -7.88
CA GLN A 130 -9.53 3.14 -9.22
C GLN A 130 -9.01 2.20 -10.33
N ASN A 131 -8.52 1.00 -9.98
CA ASN A 131 -8.02 0.05 -10.99
C ASN A 131 -6.86 0.65 -11.83
N GLN A 132 -6.08 1.57 -11.24
CA GLN A 132 -4.86 2.10 -11.83
C GLN A 132 -3.94 0.92 -12.19
N PRO A 133 -3.48 0.82 -13.45
CA PRO A 133 -2.68 -0.32 -13.87
C PRO A 133 -1.44 -0.42 -12.99
N SER A 134 -1.16 -1.63 -12.48
CA SER A 134 0.11 -1.87 -11.81
C SER A 134 1.25 -1.43 -12.75
N PRO A 135 2.35 -0.87 -12.23
CA PRO A 135 3.44 -0.36 -13.07
C PRO A 135 4.09 -1.42 -13.97
N THR A 136 3.69 -2.69 -13.86
CA THR A 136 4.23 -3.81 -14.65
C THR A 136 3.26 -4.39 -15.68
N GLY A 137 1.98 -3.98 -15.74
CA GLY A 137 1.02 -4.51 -16.73
C GLY A 137 0.90 -6.04 -16.79
N THR A 138 1.36 -6.76 -15.76
CA THR A 138 1.36 -8.22 -15.69
C THR A 138 0.48 -8.67 -14.53
N PRO A 139 -0.38 -9.68 -14.71
CA PRO A 139 -1.02 -10.36 -13.59
C PRO A 139 0.09 -11.01 -12.76
N VAL A 140 0.38 -10.46 -11.58
CA VAL A 140 1.43 -10.99 -10.72
C VAL A 140 0.85 -12.17 -9.95
N HIS A 141 1.17 -13.38 -10.40
CA HIS A 141 1.03 -14.58 -9.57
C HIS A 141 1.85 -14.42 -8.28
N PRO A 142 1.40 -14.98 -7.14
CA PRO A 142 2.11 -14.85 -5.88
C PRO A 142 3.36 -15.72 -5.92
N CYS A 143 4.49 -15.17 -6.35
CA CYS A 143 5.78 -15.81 -6.20
C CYS A 143 6.92 -14.78 -6.13
N GLY A 144 7.29 -14.41 -4.90
CA GLY A 144 8.66 -14.15 -4.44
C GLY A 144 9.48 -12.98 -4.99
N GLY A 145 9.12 -12.37 -6.13
CA GLY A 145 10.01 -11.45 -6.84
C GLY A 145 10.25 -10.11 -6.13
N LEU A 146 9.18 -9.47 -5.64
CA LEU A 146 9.31 -8.14 -5.03
C LEU A 146 9.95 -8.19 -3.64
N GLN A 147 9.72 -9.26 -2.89
CA GLN A 147 10.35 -9.49 -1.59
C GLN A 147 11.87 -9.65 -1.72
N GLN A 148 12.35 -10.22 -2.84
CA GLN A 148 13.77 -10.40 -3.12
C GLN A 148 14.46 -9.11 -3.61
N GLN A 149 13.74 -8.26 -4.34
CA GLN A 149 14.28 -6.96 -4.78
C GLN A 149 14.43 -5.96 -3.62
N LEU A 150 13.46 -5.93 -2.69
CA LEU A 150 13.56 -5.11 -1.49
C LEU A 150 14.62 -5.65 -0.50
N TRP A 151 14.81 -6.98 -0.43
CA TRP A 151 15.89 -7.60 0.37
C TRP A 151 17.30 -7.23 -0.12
N CYS A 152 17.48 -6.99 -1.42
CA CYS A 152 18.77 -6.61 -2.00
C CYS A 152 19.11 -5.11 -1.85
N ALA A 153 18.10 -4.24 -1.73
CA ALA A 153 18.31 -2.79 -1.68
C ALA A 153 18.75 -2.27 -0.29
N GLY A 154 18.57 -3.05 0.78
CA GLY A 154 18.77 -2.63 2.17
C GLY A 154 20.14 -2.89 2.81
N ARG A 155 21.21 -3.27 2.06
CA ARG A 155 22.55 -3.45 2.66
C ARG A 155 23.51 -2.31 2.34
N PRO A 156 24.15 -1.68 3.35
CA PRO A 156 25.34 -0.89 3.10
C PRO A 156 26.47 -1.82 2.62
N HIS A 157 27.16 -1.41 1.56
CA HIS A 157 28.39 -2.07 1.09
C HIS A 157 29.48 -1.95 2.15
N THR A 158 29.64 -2.97 2.99
CA THR A 158 30.89 -3.20 3.72
C THR A 158 31.41 -4.59 3.40
N GLY A 159 32.34 -4.62 2.45
CA GLY A 159 33.64 -5.28 2.55
C GLY A 159 33.74 -6.74 3.03
N THR A 160 34.43 -7.50 2.18
CA THR A 160 35.27 -8.68 2.46
C THR A 160 34.59 -10.04 2.68
N VAL A 161 34.81 -10.91 1.69
CA VAL A 161 34.64 -12.36 1.75
C VAL A 161 35.97 -12.96 2.22
N PRO A 162 36.02 -13.80 3.27
CA PRO A 162 37.12 -14.74 3.45
C PRO A 162 36.76 -16.10 2.79
N ASN A 163 37.80 -16.74 2.25
CA ASN A 163 37.82 -18.06 1.58
C ASN A 163 37.00 -19.15 2.27
#